data_AF-A0A1G4SPM2-F1
#
_entry.id   AF-A0A1G4SPM2-F1
#
_cell.length_a   1.000
_cell.length_b   1.000
_cell.length_c   1.000
_cell.angle_alpha   90.00
_cell.angle_beta   90.00
_cell.angle_gamma   90.00
#
_symmetry.space_group_name_H-M   'P 1'
#
loop_
_entity.id
_entity.type
_entity.pdbx_description
1 polymer ?
#
loop_
_entity_poly.entity_id
_entity_poly.type
_entity_poly.pdbx_seq_one_letter_code
_entity_poly.pdbx_strand_id
1 'polypeptide(L)'
;ADDCIIAVKSEASAKRVMYSITSWIERKLGLKVNAEKTKIVRPTKVKYLGFGFYKDPKTLEWKCKPHQDSVAKFKRRLKALTQRKNSMRLGIRIKKINQVTRGWINYFALGNMKWAISDIDAHLRTRLRTIIWKQWKVPSKRQWGLQKLGVSKDLARLTSYCGDRYQWVVTKTRVTRAISKEVLGRAGLISCLDYYNERHALKLS
;
A
#
# COMPACT_ATOMS: atom_id res chain seq x y z
N ALA A 1 11.92 -24.37 2.31
CA ALA A 1 11.60 -23.20 1.47
C ALA A 1 11.88 -23.66 0.06
N ASP A 2 10.84 -23.75 -0.76
CA ASP A 2 10.83 -24.70 -1.88
C ASP A 2 10.73 -23.99 -3.25
N ASP A 3 10.63 -22.66 -3.23
CA ASP A 3 10.56 -21.83 -4.43
C ASP A 3 11.98 -21.41 -4.85
N CYS A 4 12.42 -21.81 -6.04
CA CYS A 4 13.67 -21.33 -6.65
C CYS A 4 13.41 -20.58 -7.96
N ILE A 5 14.33 -19.69 -8.34
CA ILE A 5 14.33 -19.02 -9.64
C ILE A 5 15.67 -19.20 -10.30
N ILE A 6 15.65 -19.62 -11.55
CA ILE A 6 16.83 -19.75 -12.39
C ILE A 6 16.67 -18.79 -13.56
N ALA A 7 17.57 -17.81 -13.67
CA ALA A 7 17.56 -16.82 -14.72
C ALA A 7 18.46 -17.27 -15.88
N VAL A 8 17.93 -17.26 -17.10
CA VAL A 8 18.65 -17.65 -18.32
C VAL A 8 18.35 -16.69 -19.46
N LYS A 9 19.25 -16.62 -20.45
CA LYS A 9 19.18 -15.65 -21.56
C LYS A 9 18.11 -15.98 -22.60
N SER A 10 17.81 -17.26 -22.84
CA SER A 10 16.89 -17.71 -23.89
C SER A 10 15.92 -18.80 -23.43
N GLU A 11 14.78 -18.89 -24.11
CA GLU A 11 13.77 -19.92 -23.82
C GLU A 11 14.30 -21.34 -24.09
N ALA A 12 15.10 -21.52 -25.13
CA ALA A 12 15.77 -22.80 -25.41
C ALA A 12 16.67 -23.23 -24.24
N SER A 13 17.44 -22.29 -23.69
CA SER A 13 18.24 -22.55 -22.48
C SER A 13 17.36 -22.84 -21.27
N ALA A 14 16.22 -22.16 -21.12
CA ALA A 14 15.28 -22.41 -20.04
C ALA A 14 14.72 -23.83 -20.08
N LYS A 15 14.31 -24.31 -21.25
CA LYS A 15 13.81 -25.68 -21.44
C LYS A 15 14.87 -26.72 -21.10
N ARG A 16 16.10 -26.52 -21.60
CA ARG A 16 17.24 -27.41 -21.30
C ARG A 16 17.56 -27.48 -19.81
N VAL A 17 17.65 -26.31 -19.16
CA VAL A 17 17.97 -26.21 -17.73
C VAL A 17 16.85 -26.80 -16.88
N MET A 18 15.58 -26.54 -17.23
CA MET A 18 14.43 -27.11 -16.54
C MET A 18 14.46 -28.64 -16.57
N TYR A 19 14.68 -29.24 -17.75
CA TYR A 19 14.79 -30.70 -17.86
C TYR A 19 15.95 -31.27 -17.04
N SER A 20 17.12 -30.64 -17.12
CA SER A 20 18.33 -31.11 -16.43
C SER A 20 18.17 -31.06 -14.91
N ILE A 21 17.60 -29.98 -14.38
CA ILE A 21 17.39 -29.80 -12.94
C ILE A 21 16.29 -30.70 -12.41
N THR A 22 15.17 -30.85 -13.13
CA THR A 22 14.11 -31.79 -12.75
C THR A 22 14.67 -33.21 -12.65
N SER A 23 15.43 -33.66 -13.66
CA SER A 23 16.04 -34.99 -13.65
C SER A 23 17.02 -35.17 -12.50
N TRP A 24 17.83 -34.15 -12.20
CA TRP A 24 18.78 -34.20 -11.08
C TRP A 24 18.08 -34.27 -9.73
N ILE A 25 17.04 -33.45 -9.49
CA ILE A 25 16.27 -33.45 -8.25
C ILE A 25 15.59 -34.81 -8.03
N GLU A 26 14.94 -35.34 -9.07
CA GLU A 26 14.23 -36.62 -8.97
C GLU A 26 15.19 -37.79 -8.75
N ARG A 27 16.33 -37.82 -9.44
CA ARG A 27 17.29 -38.94 -9.35
C ARG A 27 18.20 -38.88 -8.13
N LYS A 28 18.67 -37.70 -7.74
CA LYS A 28 19.69 -37.54 -6.68
C LYS A 28 19.09 -37.19 -5.33
N LEU A 29 18.04 -36.38 -5.30
CA LEU A 29 17.36 -36.01 -4.05
C LEU A 29 16.12 -36.86 -3.78
N GLY A 30 15.62 -37.63 -4.77
CA GLY A 30 14.43 -38.46 -4.60
C GLY A 30 13.13 -37.67 -4.44
N LEU A 31 13.13 -36.38 -4.83
CA LEU A 31 11.98 -35.49 -4.66
C LEU A 31 11.19 -35.37 -5.97
N LYS A 32 9.85 -35.42 -5.89
CA LYS A 32 8.97 -35.21 -7.04
C LYS A 32 8.76 -33.72 -7.30
N VAL A 33 9.10 -33.25 -8.50
CA VAL A 33 8.89 -31.85 -8.89
C VAL A 33 7.41 -31.59 -9.21
N ASN A 34 6.87 -30.50 -8.68
CA ASN A 34 5.51 -30.07 -9.03
C ASN A 34 5.51 -29.37 -10.40
N ALA A 35 5.07 -30.10 -11.43
CA ALA A 35 5.04 -29.61 -12.81
C ALA A 35 4.03 -28.47 -13.04
N GLU A 36 2.95 -28.37 -12.25
CA GLU A 36 1.98 -27.28 -12.38
C GLU A 36 2.53 -25.94 -11.88
N LYS A 37 3.40 -25.98 -10.86
CA LYS A 37 4.07 -24.79 -10.32
C LYS A 37 5.29 -24.39 -11.14
N THR A 38 5.97 -25.35 -11.75
CA THR A 38 7.20 -25.13 -12.52
C THR A 38 6.87 -24.60 -13.90
N LYS A 39 7.27 -23.36 -14.19
CA LYS A 39 6.93 -22.70 -15.45
C LYS A 39 8.07 -21.84 -15.98
N ILE A 40 8.27 -21.89 -17.29
CA ILE A 40 9.16 -20.99 -18.02
C ILE A 40 8.35 -19.74 -18.34
N VAL A 41 8.75 -18.61 -17.73
CA VAL A 41 8.04 -17.34 -17.88
C VAL A 41 9.04 -16.20 -18.01
N ARG A 42 8.63 -15.15 -18.73
CA ARG A 42 9.40 -13.90 -18.74
C ARG A 42 9.41 -13.28 -17.34
N PRO A 43 10.50 -12.61 -16.91
CA PRO A 43 10.59 -12.04 -15.57
C PRO A 43 9.46 -11.06 -15.23
N THR A 44 8.88 -10.39 -16.24
CA THR A 44 7.73 -9.50 -16.08
C THR A 44 6.46 -10.16 -15.56
N LYS A 45 6.31 -11.47 -15.77
CA LYS A 45 5.17 -12.28 -15.31
C LYS A 45 5.51 -13.12 -14.06
N VAL A 46 6.75 -13.03 -13.57
CA VAL A 46 7.19 -13.77 -12.37
C VAL A 46 6.73 -13.04 -11.12
N LYS A 47 6.22 -13.82 -10.17
CA LYS A 47 6.00 -13.40 -8.79
C LYS A 47 6.90 -14.23 -7.89
N TYR A 48 7.73 -13.57 -7.10
CA TYR A 48 8.65 -14.23 -6.17
C TYR A 48 8.69 -13.49 -4.85
N LEU A 49 8.43 -14.18 -3.74
CA LEU A 49 8.38 -13.57 -2.40
C LEU A 49 7.50 -12.30 -2.34
N GLY A 50 6.45 -12.25 -3.17
CA GLY A 50 5.55 -11.10 -3.26
C GLY A 50 6.07 -9.91 -4.09
N PHE A 51 7.26 -10.01 -4.69
CA PHE A 51 7.79 -9.08 -5.70
C PHE A 51 7.43 -9.52 -7.10
N GLY A 52 7.32 -8.55 -8.01
CA GLY A 52 7.37 -8.75 -9.45
C GLY A 52 8.53 -7.95 -10.04
N PHE A 53 8.92 -8.29 -11.25
CA PHE A 53 10.08 -7.68 -11.91
C PHE A 53 9.65 -6.92 -13.16
N TYR A 54 10.41 -5.90 -13.52
CA TYR A 54 10.21 -5.18 -14.77
C TYR A 54 11.55 -4.63 -15.26
N LYS A 55 11.67 -4.45 -16.57
CA LYS A 55 12.83 -3.80 -17.16
C LYS A 55 12.55 -2.30 -17.21
N ASP A 56 13.41 -1.51 -16.57
CA ASP A 56 13.29 -0.06 -16.60
C ASP A 56 13.59 0.43 -18.02
N PRO A 57 12.67 1.16 -18.69
CA PRO A 57 12.92 1.66 -20.04
C PRO A 57 14.04 2.70 -20.10
N LYS A 58 14.38 3.36 -18.98
CA LYS A 58 15.41 4.39 -18.93
C LYS A 58 16.81 3.83 -18.70
N THR A 59 16.97 2.95 -17.70
CA THR A 59 18.28 2.37 -17.36
C THR A 59 18.54 1.05 -18.06
N LEU A 60 17.53 0.45 -18.70
CA LEU A 60 17.56 -0.89 -19.29
C LEU A 60 17.89 -2.03 -18.30
N GLU A 61 17.84 -1.75 -17.01
CA GLU A 61 18.10 -2.71 -15.93
C GLU A 61 16.81 -3.37 -15.44
N TRP A 62 16.96 -4.57 -14.90
CA TRP A 62 15.86 -5.24 -14.20
C TRP A 62 15.71 -4.68 -12.79
N LYS A 63 14.52 -4.17 -12.49
CA LYS A 63 14.16 -3.66 -11.16
C LYS A 63 13.00 -4.48 -10.59
N CYS A 64 12.95 -4.55 -9.26
CA CYS A 64 11.84 -5.17 -8.56
C CYS A 64 10.78 -4.14 -8.15
N LYS A 65 9.54 -4.60 -8.02
CA LYS A 65 8.41 -3.86 -7.47
C LYS A 65 7.51 -4.81 -6.68
N PRO A 66 6.71 -4.34 -5.73
CA PRO A 66 5.69 -5.18 -5.12
C PRO A 66 4.75 -5.74 -6.20
N HIS A 67 4.49 -7.05 -6.15
CA HIS A 67 3.52 -7.67 -7.04
C HIS A 67 2.12 -7.10 -6.79
N GLN A 68 1.27 -7.07 -7.83
CA GLN A 68 -0.08 -6.51 -7.76
C GLN A 68 -0.91 -7.16 -6.64
N ASP A 69 -0.80 -8.48 -6.44
CA ASP A 69 -1.45 -9.19 -5.34
C ASP A 69 -1.02 -8.70 -3.95
N SER A 70 0.28 -8.41 -3.79
CA SER A 70 0.85 -7.92 -2.52
C SER A 70 0.31 -6.52 -2.21
N VAL A 71 0.24 -5.65 -3.22
CA VAL A 71 -0.39 -4.34 -3.14
C VAL A 71 -1.88 -4.46 -2.81
N ALA A 72 -2.60 -5.38 -3.48
CA ALA A 72 -4.01 -5.62 -3.23
C ALA A 72 -4.27 -6.15 -1.82
N LYS A 73 -3.40 -7.04 -1.30
CA LYS A 73 -3.46 -7.54 0.09
C LYS A 73 -3.25 -6.41 1.09
N PHE A 74 -2.29 -5.52 0.83
CA PHE A 74 -2.05 -4.33 1.65
C PHE A 74 -3.25 -3.36 1.64
N LYS A 75 -3.78 -3.02 0.46
CA LYS A 75 -5.00 -2.22 0.31
C LYS A 75 -6.19 -2.83 1.07
N ARG A 76 -6.36 -4.16 1.01
CA ARG A 76 -7.40 -4.87 1.78
C ARG A 76 -7.22 -4.74 3.29
N ARG A 77 -5.99 -4.89 3.80
CA ARG A 77 -5.68 -4.75 5.23
C ARG A 77 -5.94 -3.32 5.73
N LEU A 78 -5.52 -2.31 4.98
CA LEU A 78 -5.84 -0.91 5.27
C LEU A 78 -7.35 -0.65 5.20
N LYS A 79 -8.05 -1.20 4.21
CA LYS A 79 -9.52 -1.09 4.07
C LYS A 79 -10.24 -1.67 5.28
N ALA A 80 -9.78 -2.80 5.83
CA ALA A 80 -10.33 -3.39 7.04
C ALA A 80 -10.16 -2.48 8.27
N LEU A 81 -8.96 -1.91 8.44
CA LEU A 81 -8.67 -0.97 9.53
C LEU A 81 -9.40 0.37 9.40
N THR A 82 -9.81 0.75 8.19
CA THR A 82 -10.51 2.01 7.90
C THR A 82 -11.99 1.79 7.55
N GLN A 83 -12.60 0.69 8.01
CA GLN A 83 -14.03 0.47 7.84
C GLN A 83 -14.84 1.47 8.69
N ARG A 84 -15.85 2.08 8.05
CA ARG A 84 -16.74 3.08 8.64
C ARG A 84 -17.70 2.50 9.70
N LYS A 85 -17.94 1.18 9.67
CA LYS A 85 -18.76 0.45 10.66
C LYS A 85 -18.02 0.12 11.95
N ASN A 86 -16.68 0.20 11.94
CA ASN A 86 -15.86 -0.12 13.10
C ASN A 86 -15.81 1.09 14.05
N SER A 87 -16.22 0.91 15.32
CA SER A 87 -16.28 1.94 16.37
C SER A 87 -14.93 2.25 17.05
N MET A 88 -13.83 1.69 16.57
CA MET A 88 -12.50 1.89 17.16
C MET A 88 -12.08 3.37 17.24
N ARG A 89 -11.56 3.77 18.42
CA ARG A 89 -10.97 5.10 18.71
C ARG A 89 -9.91 5.46 17.65
N LEU A 90 -9.88 6.73 17.24
CA LEU A 90 -9.02 7.19 16.15
C LEU A 90 -7.53 6.94 16.42
N GLY A 91 -7.03 7.22 17.63
CA GLY A 91 -5.63 6.99 17.99
C GLY A 91 -5.20 5.52 17.89
N ILE A 92 -6.04 4.59 18.37
CA ILE A 92 -5.79 3.14 18.25
C ILE A 92 -5.78 2.73 16.77
N ARG A 93 -6.70 3.28 15.98
CA ARG A 93 -6.76 3.02 14.53
C ARG A 93 -5.49 3.48 13.83
N ILE A 94 -5.02 4.70 14.13
CA ILE A 94 -3.78 5.25 13.59
C ILE A 94 -2.59 4.35 13.97
N LYS A 95 -2.49 3.93 15.24
CA LYS A 95 -1.43 3.01 15.69
C LYS A 95 -1.40 1.71 14.88
N LYS A 96 -2.57 1.08 14.68
CA LYS A 96 -2.67 -0.16 13.87
C LYS A 96 -2.33 0.06 12.40
N ILE A 97 -2.77 1.19 11.82
CA ILE A 97 -2.42 1.57 10.44
C ILE A 97 -0.91 1.72 10.32
N ASN A 98 -0.28 2.47 11.22
CA ASN A 98 1.16 2.69 11.23
C ASN A 98 1.96 1.39 11.34
N GLN A 99 1.54 0.45 12.20
CA GLN A 99 2.19 -0.86 12.32
C GLN A 99 2.17 -1.63 11.00
N VAL A 100 1.01 -1.68 10.34
CA VAL A 100 0.84 -2.38 9.06
C VAL A 100 1.63 -1.67 7.95
N THR A 101 1.58 -0.34 7.90
CA THR A 101 2.31 0.47 6.94
C THR A 101 3.83 0.30 7.09
N ARG A 102 4.36 0.40 8.31
CA ARG A 102 5.79 0.25 8.58
C ARG A 102 6.30 -1.12 8.17
N GLY A 103 5.62 -2.19 8.61
CA GLY A 103 6.02 -3.56 8.28
C GLY A 103 6.00 -3.82 6.78
N TRP A 104 4.97 -3.35 6.08
CA TRP A 104 4.86 -3.54 4.63
C TRP A 104 5.93 -2.75 3.86
N ILE A 105 6.14 -1.47 4.22
CA ILE A 105 7.16 -0.64 3.57
C ILE A 105 8.54 -1.19 3.81
N ASN A 106 8.89 -1.59 5.04
CA ASN A 106 10.21 -2.14 5.33
C ASN A 106 10.51 -3.41 4.54
N TYR A 107 9.52 -4.27 4.35
CA TYR A 107 9.66 -5.48 3.54
C TYR A 107 9.87 -5.15 2.05
N PHE A 108 9.09 -4.21 1.51
CA PHE A 108 9.11 -3.85 0.10
C PHE A 108 10.03 -2.66 -0.25
N ALA A 109 10.84 -2.17 0.70
CA ALA A 109 11.63 -0.95 0.55
C ALA A 109 12.64 -1.01 -0.59
N LEU A 110 13.11 -2.21 -0.98
CA LEU A 110 13.98 -2.40 -2.14
C LEU A 110 13.28 -2.17 -3.48
N GLY A 111 11.95 -2.34 -3.52
CA GLY A 111 11.17 -2.25 -4.74
C GLY A 111 10.80 -0.81 -5.11
N ASN A 112 10.69 -0.55 -6.41
CA ASN A 112 10.10 0.68 -6.91
C ASN A 112 8.57 0.64 -6.71
N MET A 113 8.07 1.46 -5.79
CA MET A 113 6.65 1.52 -5.46
C MET A 113 6.11 2.93 -5.18
N LYS A 114 6.84 3.97 -5.58
CA LYS A 114 6.49 5.38 -5.33
C LYS A 114 5.05 5.72 -5.75
N TRP A 115 4.66 5.31 -6.96
CA TRP A 115 3.32 5.56 -7.49
C TRP A 115 2.24 4.82 -6.69
N ALA A 116 2.45 3.53 -6.43
CA ALA A 116 1.51 2.71 -5.69
C ALA A 116 1.31 3.23 -4.25
N ILE A 117 2.39 3.60 -3.57
CA ILE A 117 2.33 4.08 -2.19
C ILE A 117 1.72 5.49 -2.09
N SER A 118 1.93 6.34 -3.09
CA SER A 118 1.31 7.66 -3.19
C SER A 118 -0.22 7.56 -3.32
N ASP A 119 -0.70 6.69 -4.22
CA ASP A 119 -2.14 6.40 -4.38
C ASP A 119 -2.75 5.86 -3.07
N ILE A 120 -2.05 4.90 -2.44
CA ILE A 120 -2.49 4.32 -1.16
C ILE A 120 -2.55 5.38 -0.05
N ASP A 121 -1.54 6.24 0.08
CA ASP A 121 -1.49 7.31 1.07
C ASP A 121 -2.65 8.30 0.89
N ALA A 122 -2.89 8.74 -0.35
CA ALA A 122 -3.99 9.65 -0.68
C ALA A 122 -5.36 9.04 -0.36
N HIS A 123 -5.55 7.76 -0.71
CA HIS A 123 -6.78 7.03 -0.41
C HIS A 123 -6.96 6.83 1.10
N LEU A 124 -5.89 6.49 1.83
CA LEU A 124 -5.89 6.32 3.28
C LEU A 124 -6.30 7.60 4.01
N ARG A 125 -5.72 8.74 3.65
CA ARG A 125 -6.09 10.05 4.22
C ARG A 125 -7.55 10.38 3.98
N THR A 126 -8.05 10.18 2.75
CA THR A 126 -9.46 10.38 2.41
C THR A 126 -10.38 9.53 3.29
N ARG A 127 -10.03 8.27 3.53
CA ARG A 127 -10.82 7.39 4.40
C ARG A 127 -10.80 7.79 5.86
N LEU A 128 -9.66 8.27 6.36
CA LEU A 128 -9.55 8.79 7.72
C LEU A 128 -10.40 10.05 7.90
N ARG A 129 -10.42 10.95 6.92
CA ARG A 129 -11.34 12.12 6.93
C ARG A 129 -12.79 11.67 7.03
N THR A 130 -13.20 10.67 6.24
CA THR A 130 -14.56 10.13 6.31
C THR A 130 -14.90 9.58 7.70
N ILE A 131 -13.96 8.90 8.35
CA ILE A 131 -14.14 8.37 9.71
C ILE A 131 -14.29 9.52 10.73
N ILE A 132 -13.44 10.54 10.65
CA ILE A 132 -13.50 11.72 11.53
C ILE A 132 -14.83 12.44 11.36
N TRP A 133 -15.26 12.68 10.11
CA TRP A 133 -16.54 13.32 9.81
C TRP A 133 -17.73 12.55 10.39
N LYS A 134 -17.69 11.22 10.28
CA LYS A 134 -18.71 10.35 10.86
C LYS A 134 -18.68 10.38 12.40
N GLN A 135 -17.50 10.39 13.02
CA GLN A 135 -17.35 10.44 14.47
C GLN A 135 -17.88 11.74 15.08
N TRP A 136 -17.86 12.85 14.33
CA TRP A 136 -18.51 14.08 14.79
C TRP A 136 -20.03 13.96 14.87
N LYS A 137 -20.66 13.07 14.09
CA LYS A 137 -22.09 12.67 14.13
C LYS A 137 -23.10 13.79 13.90
N VAL A 138 -23.06 14.87 14.67
CA VAL A 138 -24.01 15.99 14.70
C VAL A 138 -23.41 17.28 14.14
N PRO A 139 -24.21 18.19 13.55
CA PRO A 139 -23.72 19.45 12.98
C PRO A 139 -22.92 20.32 13.95
N SER A 140 -23.39 20.47 15.20
CA SER A 140 -22.70 21.27 16.23
C SER A 140 -21.24 20.82 16.45
N LYS A 141 -21.03 19.50 16.58
CA LYS A 141 -19.70 18.91 16.76
C LYS A 141 -18.85 18.99 15.49
N ARG A 142 -19.45 18.87 14.30
CA ARG A 142 -18.75 19.08 13.02
C ARG A 142 -18.25 20.50 12.89
N GLN A 143 -19.10 21.49 13.19
CA GLN A 143 -18.74 22.90 13.17
C GLN A 143 -17.62 23.19 14.19
N TRP A 144 -17.76 22.71 15.43
CA TRP A 144 -16.73 22.84 16.47
C TRP A 144 -15.39 22.25 16.02
N GLY A 145 -15.41 21.04 15.46
CA GLY A 145 -14.20 20.36 14.98
C GLY A 145 -13.51 21.11 13.84
N LEU A 146 -14.28 21.67 12.90
CA LEU A 146 -13.73 22.49 11.82
C LEU A 146 -13.14 23.81 12.32
N GLN A 147 -13.78 24.48 13.28
CA GLN A 147 -13.24 25.70 13.88
C GLN A 147 -11.96 25.44 14.65
N LYS A 148 -11.87 24.33 15.39
CA LYS A 148 -10.63 23.89 16.04
C LYS A 148 -9.49 23.61 15.06
N LEU A 149 -9.82 23.29 13.80
CA LEU A 149 -8.86 23.13 12.71
C LEU A 149 -8.62 24.42 11.91
N GLY A 150 -9.09 25.57 12.40
CA GLY A 150 -8.84 26.90 11.81
C GLY A 150 -9.78 27.28 10.66
N VAL A 151 -10.92 26.59 10.48
CA VAL A 151 -11.93 27.00 9.49
C VAL A 151 -12.78 28.14 10.05
N SER A 152 -13.05 29.17 9.25
CA SER A 152 -13.90 30.31 9.66
C SER A 152 -15.28 29.84 10.10
N LYS A 153 -15.90 30.58 11.04
CA LYS A 153 -17.17 30.22 11.68
C LYS A 153 -18.28 29.96 10.66
N ASP A 154 -18.41 30.83 9.66
CA ASP A 154 -19.47 30.76 8.65
C ASP A 154 -19.29 29.56 7.71
N LEU A 155 -18.05 29.35 7.23
CA LEU A 155 -17.73 28.21 6.38
C LEU A 155 -17.86 26.88 7.12
N ALA A 156 -17.46 26.85 8.40
CA ALA A 156 -17.63 25.69 9.27
C ALA A 156 -19.11 25.37 9.50
N ARG A 157 -19.95 26.40 9.71
CA ARG A 157 -21.41 26.25 9.82
C ARG A 157 -21.96 25.66 8.54
N LEU A 158 -21.72 26.27 7.39
CA LEU A 158 -22.24 25.80 6.09
C LEU A 158 -21.83 24.34 5.81
N THR A 159 -20.57 24.00 6.05
CA THR A 159 -20.05 22.64 5.83
C THR A 159 -20.65 21.62 6.80
N SER A 160 -20.94 22.00 8.04
CA SER A 160 -21.46 21.08 9.08
C SER A 160 -22.82 20.45 8.75
N TYR A 161 -23.66 21.19 8.01
CA TYR A 161 -24.99 20.77 7.56
C TYR A 161 -24.97 19.96 6.25
N CYS A 162 -23.80 19.68 5.67
CA CYS A 162 -23.71 18.85 4.46
C CYS A 162 -24.14 17.38 4.68
N GLY A 163 -24.38 16.96 5.93
CA GLY A 163 -25.00 15.68 6.25
C GLY A 163 -24.11 14.47 5.93
N ASP A 164 -24.72 13.47 5.30
CA ASP A 164 -24.13 12.17 4.98
C ASP A 164 -23.51 12.10 3.58
N ARG A 165 -23.28 13.26 2.95
CA ARG A 165 -22.52 13.38 1.71
C ARG A 165 -21.01 13.17 1.93
N TYR A 166 -20.64 12.10 2.64
CA TYR A 166 -19.30 11.83 3.16
C TYR A 166 -18.21 12.05 2.12
N GLN A 167 -18.33 11.40 0.96
CA GLN A 167 -17.30 11.44 -0.07
C GLN A 167 -17.12 12.84 -0.65
N TRP A 168 -18.22 13.53 -0.93
CA TRP A 168 -18.19 14.90 -1.42
C TRP A 168 -17.59 15.84 -0.38
N VAL A 169 -18.01 15.73 0.89
CA VAL A 169 -17.49 16.55 1.99
C VAL A 169 -15.97 16.40 2.11
N VAL A 170 -15.46 15.18 2.18
CA VAL A 170 -14.03 14.95 2.47
C VAL A 170 -13.09 15.12 1.27
N THR A 171 -13.63 15.34 0.07
CA THR A 171 -12.85 15.52 -1.15
C THR A 171 -13.02 16.91 -1.77
N LYS A 172 -14.23 17.49 -1.74
CA LYS A 172 -14.57 18.74 -2.45
C LYS A 172 -14.71 19.96 -1.55
N THR A 173 -14.83 19.80 -0.23
CA THR A 173 -15.01 20.94 0.67
C THR A 173 -13.71 21.32 1.38
N ARG A 174 -13.78 22.36 2.25
CA ARG A 174 -12.65 22.79 3.08
C ARG A 174 -12.13 21.69 4.01
N VAL A 175 -12.90 20.62 4.26
CA VAL A 175 -12.47 19.46 5.06
C VAL A 175 -11.18 18.83 4.54
N THR A 176 -10.97 18.76 3.22
CA THR A 176 -9.74 18.21 2.64
C THR A 176 -8.50 18.99 3.11
N ARG A 177 -8.62 20.31 3.21
CA ARG A 177 -7.55 21.23 3.62
C ARG A 177 -7.49 21.40 5.14
N ALA A 178 -8.61 21.30 5.84
CA ALA A 178 -8.67 21.39 7.30
C ALA A 178 -8.10 20.13 7.97
N ILE A 179 -8.44 18.95 7.47
CA ILE A 179 -7.84 17.67 7.89
C ILE A 179 -6.73 17.34 6.89
N SER A 180 -5.67 18.14 6.92
CA SER A 180 -4.55 18.04 6.00
C SER A 180 -3.64 16.84 6.30
N LYS A 181 -2.60 16.63 5.47
CA LYS A 181 -1.57 15.62 5.72
C LYS A 181 -0.85 15.92 7.04
N GLU A 182 -0.57 17.19 7.29
CA GLU A 182 0.15 17.71 8.46
C GLU A 182 -0.68 17.52 9.74
N VAL A 183 -1.99 17.81 9.68
CA VAL A 183 -2.90 17.59 10.82
C VAL A 183 -2.99 16.11 11.18
N LEU A 184 -3.11 15.23 10.18
CA LEU A 184 -3.10 13.78 10.42
C LEU A 184 -1.72 13.32 10.95
N GLY A 185 -0.63 13.93 10.47
CA GLY A 185 0.72 13.72 10.98
C GLY A 185 0.86 14.08 12.46
N ARG A 186 0.36 15.24 12.88
CA ARG A 186 0.31 15.66 14.29
C ARG A 186 -0.53 14.73 15.16
N ALA A 187 -1.58 14.12 14.60
CA ALA A 187 -2.35 13.07 15.26
C ALA A 187 -1.63 11.70 15.32
N GLY A 188 -0.40 11.62 14.81
CA GLY A 188 0.47 10.45 14.83
C GLY A 188 0.39 9.57 13.60
N LEU A 189 -0.32 9.95 12.52
CA LEU A 189 -0.34 9.18 11.28
C LEU A 189 0.98 9.33 10.53
N ILE A 190 1.59 8.20 10.18
CA ILE A 190 2.80 8.20 9.36
C ILE A 190 2.37 8.25 7.90
N SER A 191 2.90 9.22 7.14
CA SER A 191 2.68 9.20 5.69
C SER A 191 3.40 8.01 5.08
N CYS A 192 2.66 7.21 4.32
CA CYS A 192 3.20 6.02 3.69
C CYS A 192 4.26 6.41 2.66
N LEU A 193 4.06 7.53 1.95
CA LEU A 193 4.99 8.02 0.94
C LEU A 193 6.28 8.54 1.55
N ASP A 194 6.20 9.36 2.61
CA ASP A 194 7.39 9.93 3.24
C ASP A 194 8.25 8.83 3.85
N TYR A 195 7.62 7.90 4.59
CA TYR A 195 8.32 6.76 5.18
C TYR A 195 8.94 5.83 4.12
N TYR A 196 8.26 5.65 2.99
CA TYR A 196 8.85 4.91 1.86
C TYR A 196 10.07 5.64 1.29
N ASN A 197 10.00 6.93 1.03
CA ASN A 197 11.13 7.68 0.45
C ASN A 197 12.36 7.61 1.37
N GLU A 198 12.17 7.76 2.69
CA GLU A 198 13.23 7.61 3.69
C GLU A 198 13.85 6.21 3.65
N ARG A 199 13.03 5.15 3.70
CA ARG A 199 13.51 3.76 3.75
C ARG A 199 14.10 3.29 2.43
N HIS A 200 13.56 3.77 1.32
CA HIS A 200 14.07 3.44 -0.02
C HIS A 200 15.43 4.08 -0.26
N ALA A 201 15.62 5.34 0.17
CA ALA A 201 16.92 6.00 0.11
C ALA A 201 17.97 5.23 0.92
N LEU A 202 17.66 4.86 2.17
CA LEU A 202 18.56 4.08 3.04
C LEU A 202 18.93 2.68 2.52
N LYS A 203 18.15 2.14 1.59
CA LYS A 203 18.39 0.81 0.99
C LYS A 203 19.15 0.88 -0.33
N LEU A 204 19.27 2.08 -0.90
CA LEU A 204 19.98 2.36 -2.15
C LEU A 204 21.28 3.14 -1.93
N SER A 205 21.47 3.74 -0.75
CA SER A 205 22.75 4.24 -0.24
C SER A 205 23.63 3.08 0.22
#